data_AF-A0A093CMB3-F1
#
_entry.id   AF-A0A093CMB3-F1
#
_cell.length_a   1.000
_cell.length_b   1.000
_cell.length_c   1.000
_cell.angle_alpha   90.00
_cell.angle_beta   90.00
_cell.angle_gamma   90.00
#
_symmetry.space_group_name_H-M   'P 1'
#
loop_
_entity.id
_entity.type
_entity.pdbx_description
1 polymer ?
#
loop_
_entity_poly.entity_id
_entity_poly.type
_entity_poly.pdbx_seq_one_letter_code
_entity_poly.pdbx_strand_id
1 'polypeptide(L)' 'GCTAEGLSFNSKTFTKMLQSCPYLCDHHKVILEAEERYKKEL' A
#
# COMPACT_ATOMS: atom_id res chain seq x y z
N GLY A 1 -1.16 -6.90 -2.77
CA GLY A 1 -1.58 -6.90 -1.36
C GLY A 1 -2.19 -8.24 -1.04
N CYS A 2 -3.39 -8.50 -1.58
CA CYS A 2 -4.12 -9.75 -1.32
C CYS A 2 -3.42 -11.01 -1.82
N THR A 3 -2.70 -10.94 -2.95
CA THR A 3 -1.95 -12.07 -3.54
C THR A 3 -0.45 -12.00 -3.25
N ALA A 4 -0.04 -11.07 -2.39
CA ALA A 4 1.37 -10.82 -2.07
C ALA A 4 1.90 -11.71 -0.92
N GLU A 5 1.17 -12.76 -0.56
CA GLU A 5 1.60 -13.73 0.45
C GLU A 5 2.94 -14.36 0.05
N GLY A 6 3.86 -14.46 1.02
CA GLY A 6 5.20 -15.03 0.81
C GLY A 6 6.25 -14.05 0.28
N LEU A 7 5.88 -12.81 -0.06
CA LEU A 7 6.85 -11.78 -0.47
C LEU A 7 7.21 -10.88 0.72
N SER A 8 8.51 -10.62 0.91
CA SER A 8 8.99 -9.71 1.94
C SER A 8 8.92 -8.26 1.45
N PHE A 9 7.91 -7.52 1.89
CA PHE A 9 7.81 -6.08 1.67
C PHE A 9 8.06 -5.30 2.96
N ASN A 10 8.75 -4.16 2.87
CA ASN A 10 8.75 -3.15 3.92
C ASN A 10 7.65 -2.12 3.63
N SER A 11 7.28 -1.26 4.59
CA SER A 11 6.17 -0.30 4.39
C SER A 11 6.36 0.57 3.12
N LYS A 12 7.58 1.01 2.82
CA LYS A 12 7.88 1.79 1.61
C LYS A 12 7.65 0.99 0.33
N THR A 13 8.15 -0.24 0.25
CA THR A 13 8.02 -1.08 -0.96
C THR A 13 6.60 -1.62 -1.13
N PHE A 14 5.92 -1.93 -0.01
CA PHE A 14 4.52 -2.33 -0.01
C PHE A 14 3.62 -1.21 -0.56
N THR A 15 3.81 0.02 -0.07
CA THR A 15 3.04 1.19 -0.55
C THR A 15 3.24 1.42 -2.04
N LYS A 16 4.49 1.36 -2.54
CA LYS A 16 4.80 1.51 -3.96
C LYS A 16 4.15 0.41 -4.82
N MET A 17 4.15 -0.82 -4.32
CA MET A 17 3.49 -1.94 -4.98
C MET A 17 1.96 -1.73 -5.04
N LEU A 18 1.35 -1.24 -3.95
CA LEU A 18 -0.07 -0.90 -3.94
C LEU A 18 -0.40 0.23 -4.93
N GLN A 19 0.41 1.29 -5.00
CA GLN A 19 0.23 2.38 -5.98
C GLN A 19 0.34 1.90 -7.44
N SER A 20 1.15 0.86 -7.69
CA SER A 20 1.32 0.28 -9.02
C SER A 20 0.22 -0.74 -9.37
N CYS A 21 -0.63 -1.09 -8.41
CA CYS A 21 -1.67 -2.08 -8.60
C CYS A 21 -2.90 -1.45 -9.28
N PRO A 22 -3.36 -1.97 -10.44
CA PRO A 22 -4.49 -1.39 -11.16
C PRO A 22 -5.84 -1.62 -10.45
N TYR A 23 -5.92 -2.62 -9.56
CA TYR A 23 -7.10 -2.91 -8.77
C TYR A 23 -6.74 -3.11 -7.30
N LEU A 24 -7.06 -2.11 -6.49
CA LEU A 24 -6.93 -2.16 -5.04
C LEU A 24 -8.27 -2.54 -4.43
N CYS A 25 -8.27 -3.53 -3.54
CA CYS A 25 -9.45 -3.76 -2.70
C CYS A 25 -9.59 -2.63 -1.68
N ASP A 26 -10.79 -2.45 -1.14
CA ASP A 26 -11.11 -1.35 -0.22
C ASP A 26 -10.17 -1.29 0.98
N HIS A 27 -9.81 -2.46 1.53
CA HIS A 27 -8.89 -2.52 2.66
C HIS A 27 -7.49 -1.97 2.31
N HIS A 28 -6.94 -2.35 1.15
CA HIS A 28 -5.64 -1.85 0.71
C HIS A 28 -5.70 -0.38 0.27
N LYS A 29 -6.85 0.09 -0.20
CA LYS A 29 -7.07 1.50 -0.52
C LYS A 29 -7.00 2.37 0.74
N VAL A 30 -7.68 1.97 1.81
CA VAL A 30 -7.66 2.68 3.10
C VAL A 30 -6.25 2.76 3.67
N ILE A 31 -5.49 1.64 3.62
CA ILE A 31 -4.09 1.61 4.06
C ILE A 31 -3.23 2.57 3.23
N LEU A 32 -3.36 2.54 1.91
CA LEU A 32 -2.60 3.41 1.02
C LEU A 32 -2.90 4.89 1.32
N GLU A 33 -4.18 5.25 1.45
CA GLU A 33 -4.59 6.62 1.78
C GLU A 33 -4.04 7.09 3.13
N ALA A 34 -4.04 6.23 4.14
CA ALA A 34 -3.50 6.56 5.47
C ALA A 34 -2.00 6.83 5.41
N GLU A 35 -1.22 5.99 4.70
CA GLU A 35 0.22 6.18 4.51
C GLU A 35 0.53 7.47 3.73
N GLU A 36 -0.27 7.81 2.74
CA GLU A 36 -0.11 9.05 1.97
C GLU A 36 -0.43 10.30 2.79
N ARG A 37 -1.47 10.24 3.65
CA ARG A 37 -1.78 11.32 4.59
C ARG A 37 -0.66 11.53 5.60
N TYR A 38 -0.17 10.44 6.19
CA TYR A 38 0.96 10.49 7.12
C TYR A 38 2.20 11.12 6.50
N LYS A 39 2.53 10.78 5.25
CA LYS A 39 3.67 11.37 4.52
C LYS A 39 3.49 12.84 4.15
N LYS A 40 2.26 13.32 4.01
CA LYS A 40 1.98 14.74 3.70
C LYS A 40 2.10 15.65 4.92
N GLU A 41 1.85 15.09 6.11
CA GLU A 41 1.88 15.81 7.38
C GLU A 41 3.29 15.85 8.00
N LEU A 42 4.29 15.29 7.32
CA LEU A 42 5.66 15.08 7.80
C LEU A 42 6.67 15.84 6.92
#